data_AF-A0A0F8WN69-F1
#
_entry.id   AF-A0A0F8WN69-F1
#
_cell.length_a   1.000
_cell.length_b   1.000
_cell.length_c   1.000
_cell.angle_alpha   90.00
_cell.angle_beta   90.00
_cell.angle_gamma   90.00
#
_symmetry.space_group_name_H-M   'P 1'
#
loop_
_entity.id
_entity.type
_entity.pdbx_description
1 polymer ?
#
loop_
_entity_poly.entity_id
_entity_poly.type
_entity_poly.pdbx_seq_one_letter_code
_entity_poly.pdbx_strand_id
1 'polypeptide(L)'
;MYLFKDKEVIEVVITCKFCLKEIKFPISVQEYRDVRKFPIKKENIHGDPNHKLTVFINQSLEIENFEIQDLIDHDHEEVYSDELIKQVLSDIDLSDEEIELYFRITGREMVSLGEIS
;
A
#
# COMPACT_ATOMS: atom_id res chain seq x y z
N MET A 1 -25.88 14.50 23.71
CA MET A 1 -24.71 13.66 24.07
C MET A 1 -23.48 14.56 24.08
N TYR A 2 -22.78 14.67 25.21
CA TYR A 2 -21.70 15.66 25.41
C TYR A 2 -20.56 15.58 24.37
N LEU A 3 -20.31 14.40 23.82
CA LEU A 3 -19.22 14.18 22.85
C LEU A 3 -19.45 14.88 21.50
N PHE A 4 -20.72 15.02 21.08
CA PHE A 4 -21.07 15.52 19.74
C PHE A 4 -21.32 17.03 19.64
N LYS A 5 -21.35 17.78 20.74
CA LYS A 5 -21.49 19.25 20.77
C LYS A 5 -22.45 19.80 19.69
N ASP A 6 -23.63 19.20 19.58
CA ASP A 6 -24.70 19.54 18.61
C ASP A 6 -24.37 19.33 17.12
N LYS A 7 -23.29 18.61 16.80
CA LYS A 7 -22.96 18.13 15.45
C LYS A 7 -23.48 16.72 15.24
N GLU A 8 -23.96 16.42 14.04
CA GLU A 8 -24.39 15.07 13.67
C GLU A 8 -23.20 14.13 13.33
N VAL A 9 -22.04 14.72 13.01
CA VAL A 9 -20.82 14.02 12.61
C VAL A 9 -19.60 14.67 13.26
N ILE A 10 -18.68 13.85 13.75
CA ILE A 10 -17.34 14.26 14.21
C ILE A 10 -16.31 13.70 13.25
N GLU A 11 -15.33 14.51 12.87
CA GLU A 11 -14.16 14.08 12.11
C GLU A 11 -13.01 13.75 13.07
N VAL A 12 -12.61 12.48 13.14
CA VAL A 12 -11.39 12.07 13.82
C VAL A 12 -10.25 12.14 12.81
N VAL A 13 -9.25 12.97 13.07
CA VAL A 13 -8.15 13.23 12.13
C VAL A 13 -6.87 12.60 12.61
N ILE A 14 -6.14 11.96 11.70
CA ILE A 14 -4.79 11.45 11.94
C ILE A 14 -3.90 11.76 10.75
N THR A 15 -2.67 12.15 11.03
CA THR A 15 -1.64 12.23 10.00
C THR A 15 -1.08 10.83 9.75
N CYS A 16 -1.23 10.32 8.52
CA CYS A 16 -0.61 9.05 8.16
C CYS A 16 0.91 9.18 8.27
N LYS A 17 1.55 8.31 9.06
CA LYS A 17 3.01 8.34 9.26
C LYS A 17 3.80 7.89 8.03
N PHE A 18 3.15 7.24 7.06
CA PHE A 18 3.78 6.75 5.85
C PHE A 18 3.82 7.82 4.76
N CYS A 19 2.68 8.37 4.34
CA CYS A 19 2.63 9.38 3.28
C CYS A 19 2.49 10.83 3.79
N LEU A 20 2.51 11.05 5.11
CA LEU A 20 2.40 12.36 5.77
C LEU A 20 1.14 13.17 5.41
N LYS A 21 0.09 12.50 4.91
CA LYS A 21 -1.20 13.14 4.57
C LYS A 21 -2.15 13.06 5.76
N GLU A 22 -2.96 14.10 5.93
CA GLU A 22 -4.03 14.10 6.91
C GLU A 22 -5.22 13.29 6.41
N ILE A 23 -5.61 12.28 7.19
CA ILE A 23 -6.72 11.39 6.89
C ILE A 23 -7.83 11.64 7.90
N LYS A 24 -9.05 11.80 7.40
CA LYS A 24 -10.23 12.10 8.20
C LYS A 24 -11.15 10.90 8.25
N PHE A 25 -11.53 10.51 9.46
CA PHE A 25 -12.48 9.44 9.73
C PHE A 25 -13.76 10.05 10.32
N PRO A 26 -14.80 10.26 9.50
CA PRO A 26 -16.09 10.74 10.00
C PRO A 26 -16.81 9.64 10.79
N ILE A 27 -17.34 10.01 11.96
CA ILE A 27 -18.20 9.18 12.79
C ILE A 27 -19.51 9.93 13.01
N SER A 28 -20.62 9.33 12.61
CA SER A 28 -21.96 9.89 12.83
C SER A 28 -22.50 9.50 14.21
N VAL A 29 -23.46 10.28 14.72
CA VAL A 29 -24.17 9.94 15.97
C VAL A 29 -24.87 8.58 15.87
N GLN A 30 -25.42 8.25 14.71
CA GLN A 30 -26.08 6.96 14.47
C GLN A 30 -25.08 5.82 14.56
N GLU A 31 -23.96 5.92 13.83
CA GLU A 31 -22.90 4.92 13.86
C GLU A 31 -22.38 4.69 15.29
N TYR A 32 -22.12 5.77 16.02
CA TYR A 32 -21.66 5.67 17.41
C TYR A 32 -22.68 4.97 18.34
N ARG A 33 -23.99 5.17 18.11
CA ARG A 33 -25.05 4.51 18.90
C ARG A 33 -25.24 3.05 18.52
N ASP A 34 -25.02 2.71 17.26
CA ASP A 34 -25.18 1.35 16.73
C ASP A 34 -23.99 0.43 17.07
N VAL A 35 -22.85 1.02 17.49
CA VAL A 35 -21.67 0.27 17.92
C VAL A 35 -21.95 -0.50 19.20
N ARG A 36 -21.85 -1.82 19.10
CA ARG A 36 -22.06 -2.75 20.24
C ARG A 36 -20.82 -2.91 21.11
N LYS A 37 -19.61 -2.67 20.56
CA LYS A 37 -18.33 -2.88 21.24
C LYS A 37 -17.28 -1.91 20.71
N PHE A 38 -16.57 -1.27 21.63
CA PHE A 38 -15.39 -0.44 21.36
C PHE A 38 -14.09 -1.26 21.48
N PRO A 39 -13.01 -0.85 20.79
CA PRO A 39 -12.90 0.31 19.90
C PRO A 39 -13.56 0.10 18.53
N ILE A 40 -14.01 1.20 17.90
CA ILE A 40 -14.52 1.19 16.52
C ILE A 40 -13.31 1.10 15.59
N LYS A 41 -13.34 0.14 14.67
CA LYS A 41 -12.32 0.00 13.62
C LYS A 41 -12.75 0.78 12.38
N LYS A 42 -11.90 1.69 11.90
CA LYS A 42 -12.06 2.37 10.60
C LYS A 42 -10.83 2.12 9.73
N GLU A 43 -11.04 2.04 8.43
CA GLU A 43 -9.99 1.71 7.46
C GLU A 43 -10.02 2.72 6.30
N ASN A 44 -8.85 3.12 5.80
CA ASN A 44 -8.72 3.98 4.64
C ASN A 44 -7.47 3.59 3.83
N ILE A 45 -7.65 3.31 2.54
CA ILE A 45 -6.56 3.04 1.61
C ILE A 45 -6.23 4.34 0.88
N HIS A 46 -4.96 4.75 0.92
CA HIS A 46 -4.50 5.98 0.31
C HIS A 46 -2.98 5.93 0.06
N GLY A 47 -2.45 7.00 -0.55
CA GLY A 47 -1.02 7.15 -0.81
C GLY A 47 -0.56 6.57 -2.14
N ASP A 48 0.73 6.76 -2.42
CA ASP A 48 1.44 6.17 -3.55
C ASP A 48 2.87 5.85 -3.07
N PRO A 49 3.23 4.57 -2.82
CA PRO A 49 2.43 3.37 -3.04
C PRO A 49 1.20 3.28 -2.12
N ASN A 50 0.18 2.55 -2.58
CA ASN A 50 -1.07 2.32 -1.84
C ASN A 50 -0.78 1.60 -0.52
N HIS A 51 -1.28 2.15 0.58
CA HIS A 51 -1.22 1.51 1.88
C HIS A 51 -2.54 1.67 2.62
N LYS A 52 -2.86 0.69 3.45
CA LYS A 52 -4.06 0.64 4.26
C LYS A 52 -3.77 1.17 5.66
N LEU A 53 -4.40 2.27 6.02
CA LEU A 53 -4.42 2.77 7.38
C LEU A 53 -5.67 2.26 8.10
N THR A 54 -5.45 1.55 9.20
CA THR A 54 -6.49 1.09 10.13
C THR A 54 -6.39 1.90 11.41
N VAL A 55 -7.48 2.49 11.87
CA VAL A 55 -7.53 3.22 13.15
C VAL A 55 -8.56 2.60 14.09
N PHE A 56 -8.21 2.57 15.37
CA PHE A 56 -9.05 2.08 16.46
C PHE A 56 -9.46 3.26 17.33
N ILE A 57 -10.75 3.58 17.30
CA ILE A 57 -11.31 4.77 17.96
C ILE A 57 -12.08 4.33 19.20
N ASN A 58 -11.72 4.88 20.36
CA ASN A 58 -12.31 4.53 21.64
C ASN A 58 -13.70 5.20 21.85
N GLN A 59 -14.31 4.94 23.01
CA GLN A 59 -15.61 5.51 23.37
C GLN A 59 -15.59 7.04 23.51
N SER A 60 -14.42 7.63 23.77
CA SER A 60 -14.23 9.09 23.84
C SER A 60 -14.02 9.74 22.46
N LEU A 61 -14.06 8.96 21.37
CA LEU A 61 -13.75 9.41 20.00
C LEU A 61 -12.29 9.82 19.81
N GLU A 62 -11.41 9.24 20.60
CA GLU A 62 -9.96 9.41 20.49
C GLU A 62 -9.35 8.16 19.85
N ILE A 63 -8.25 8.35 19.13
CA ILE A 63 -7.52 7.24 18.52
C ILE A 63 -6.71 6.56 19.62
N GLU A 64 -7.08 5.33 19.93
CA GLU A 64 -6.36 4.50 20.91
C GLU A 64 -5.16 3.82 20.25
N ASN A 65 -5.33 3.34 19.02
CA ASN A 65 -4.27 2.70 18.26
C ASN A 65 -4.47 2.87 16.74
N PHE A 66 -3.40 2.71 15.97
CA PHE A 66 -3.44 2.67 14.51
C PHE A 66 -2.43 1.67 13.95
N GLU A 67 -2.75 1.10 12.79
CA GLU A 67 -1.91 0.15 12.05
C GLU A 67 -1.81 0.62 10.60
N ILE A 68 -0.62 0.54 10.02
CA ILE A 68 -0.38 0.82 8.60
C ILE A 68 0.09 -0.49 7.97
N GLN A 69 -0.60 -0.93 6.93
CA GLN A 69 -0.24 -2.10 6.16
C GLN A 69 0.01 -1.69 4.72
N ASP A 70 1.21 -1.97 4.23
CA ASP A 70 1.52 -1.80 2.81
C ASP A 70 0.68 -2.78 2.00
N LEU A 71 -0.04 -2.24 1.01
CA LEU A 71 -0.68 -3.07 -0.01
C LEU A 71 0.35 -3.17 -1.11
N ILE A 72 1.31 -4.08 -0.95
CA ILE A 72 2.17 -4.46 -2.07
C ILE A 72 1.22 -5.10 -3.08
N ASP A 73 0.85 -4.35 -4.12
CA ASP A 73 0.24 -4.91 -5.32
C ASP A 73 1.28 -5.86 -5.90
N HIS A 74 1.13 -7.16 -5.62
CA HIS A 74 1.87 -8.21 -6.32
C HIS A 74 1.54 -8.22 -7.83
N ASP A 75 0.57 -7.41 -8.29
CA ASP A 75 0.26 -7.16 -9.70
C ASP A 75 1.24 -6.18 -10.39
N HIS A 76 2.14 -5.56 -9.63
CA HIS A 76 3.29 -4.84 -10.18
C HIS A 76 4.59 -5.63 -9.98
N GLU A 77 4.62 -6.89 -10.40
CA GLU A 77 5.82 -7.30 -11.14
C GLU A 77 5.86 -6.39 -12.36
N GLU A 78 6.62 -5.29 -12.29
CA GLU A 78 6.97 -4.54 -13.48
C GLU A 78 7.69 -5.53 -14.42
N VAL A 79 6.94 -6.08 -15.37
CA VAL A 79 7.47 -6.88 -16.47
C VAL A 79 8.23 -5.90 -17.35
N TYR A 80 9.42 -5.51 -16.91
CA TYR A 80 10.37 -4.82 -17.76
C TYR A 80 10.65 -5.74 -18.95
N SER A 81 10.71 -5.16 -20.16
CA SER A 81 11.13 -5.94 -21.31
C SER A 81 12.55 -6.47 -21.09
N ASP A 82 12.81 -7.69 -21.58
CA ASP A 82 14.16 -8.27 -21.54
C ASP A 82 15.20 -7.34 -22.16
N GLU A 83 14.81 -6.52 -23.14
CA GLU A 83 15.66 -5.50 -23.75
C GLU A 83 16.08 -4.40 -22.77
N LEU A 84 15.15 -3.87 -21.96
CA LEU A 84 15.46 -2.86 -20.94
C LEU A 84 16.36 -3.43 -19.86
N ILE A 85 16.09 -4.67 -19.43
CA ILE A 85 16.89 -5.37 -18.44
C ILE A 85 18.31 -5.60 -18.98
N LYS A 86 18.46 -6.04 -20.23
CA LYS A 86 19.77 -6.18 -20.89
C LYS A 86 20.52 -4.87 -20.94
N GLN A 87 19.87 -3.78 -21.33
CA GLN A 87 20.49 -2.45 -21.37
C GLN A 87 21.04 -2.03 -19.99
N VAL A 88 20.23 -2.16 -18.93
CA VAL A 88 20.66 -1.82 -17.57
C VAL A 88 21.81 -2.71 -17.09
N LEU A 89 21.77 -4.01 -17.40
CA LEU A 89 22.84 -4.93 -17.01
C LEU A 89 24.13 -4.67 -17.80
N SER A 90 24.04 -4.29 -19.07
CA SER A 90 25.19 -3.85 -19.86
C SER A 90 25.76 -2.52 -19.37
N ASP A 91 24.91 -1.59 -18.93
CA ASP A 91 25.34 -0.28 -18.39
C ASP A 91 26.11 -0.40 -17.06
N ILE A 92 25.99 -1.52 -16.36
CA ILE A 92 26.79 -1.85 -15.16
C ILE A 92 28.00 -2.74 -15.47
N ASP A 93 28.45 -2.75 -16.73
CA ASP A 93 29.63 -3.47 -17.24
C ASP A 93 29.56 -5.01 -17.10
N LEU A 94 28.35 -5.60 -17.04
CA LEU A 94 28.22 -7.05 -17.16
C LEU A 94 28.42 -7.49 -18.61
N SER A 95 29.16 -8.57 -18.77
CA SER A 95 29.34 -9.24 -20.06
C SER A 95 28.05 -9.95 -20.50
N ASP A 96 27.92 -10.20 -21.80
CA ASP A 96 26.77 -10.93 -22.36
C ASP A 96 26.56 -12.30 -21.68
N GLU A 97 27.65 -12.99 -21.31
CA GLU A 97 27.60 -14.28 -20.60
C GLU A 97 27.00 -14.15 -19.19
N GLU A 98 27.33 -13.09 -18.46
CA GLU A 98 26.82 -12.82 -17.12
C GLU A 98 25.35 -12.40 -17.16
N ILE A 99 24.97 -11.65 -18.19
CA ILE A 99 23.58 -11.26 -18.46
C ILE A 99 22.75 -12.50 -18.76
N GLU A 100 23.20 -13.39 -19.65
CA GLU A 100 22.52 -14.65 -19.92
C GLU A 100 22.35 -15.50 -18.66
N LEU A 101 23.39 -15.57 -17.82
CA LEU A 101 23.33 -16.30 -16.56
C LEU A 101 22.27 -15.71 -15.61
N TYR A 102 22.16 -14.38 -15.54
CA TYR A 102 21.11 -13.69 -14.79
C TYR A 102 19.71 -14.08 -15.26
N PHE A 103 19.45 -14.08 -16.58
CA PHE A 103 18.14 -14.47 -17.12
C PHE A 103 17.80 -15.94 -16.81
N ARG A 104 18.78 -16.85 -16.90
CA ARG A 104 18.61 -18.27 -16.56
C ARG A 104 18.30 -18.49 -15.07
N ILE A 105 19.00 -17.79 -14.17
CA ILE A 105 18.80 -17.92 -12.72
C ILE A 105 17.44 -17.34 -12.29
N THR A 106 17.02 -16.25 -12.92
CA THR A 106 15.77 -15.55 -12.59
C THR A 106 14.52 -16.18 -13.22
N GLY A 107 14.68 -17.23 -14.04
CA GLY A 107 13.55 -17.90 -14.70
C GLY A 107 12.89 -17.06 -15.81
N ARG A 108 13.55 -15.97 -16.24
CA ARG A 108 13.16 -15.16 -17.38
C ARG A 108 13.69 -15.85 -18.63
N GLU A 109 12.97 -16.87 -19.12
CA GLU A 109 13.38 -17.67 -20.27
C GLU A 109 13.56 -16.80 -21.52
N MET A 110 14.82 -16.56 -21.87
CA MET A 110 15.20 -16.10 -23.18
C MET A 110 14.96 -17.26 -24.15
N VAL A 111 13.81 -17.26 -24.84
CA VAL A 111 13.56 -18.20 -25.93
C VAL A 111 14.67 -17.94 -26.95
N SER A 112 15.61 -18.89 -27.01
CA SER A 112 16.78 -18.85 -27.89
C SER A 112 16.31 -18.61 -29.32
N LEU A 113 16.74 -17.49 -29.93
CA LEU A 113 16.61 -17.22 -31.37
C LEU A 113 17.55 -18.11 -32.21
N GLY A 114 17.72 -19.38 -31.79
CA GLY A 114 18.60 -20.37 -32.41
C GLY A 114 17.90 -21.35 -33.36
N GLU A 115 16.59 -21.24 -33.58
CA GLU A 115 15.85 -22.10 -34.52
C GLU A 115 15.31 -21.33 -35.74
N ILE A 116 16.18 -20.54 -36.39
CA ILE A 116 15.98 -20.18 -37.80
C ILE A 116 17.21 -20.63 -38.58
N SER A 117 17.23 -21.90 -38.98
CA SER A 117 17.98 -22.44 -40.12
C SER A 117 17.31 -23.71 -40.62
#